data_AF-A0A934XC10-F1
#
_entry.id   AF-A0A934XC10-F1
#
_cell.length_a   1.000
_cell.length_b   1.000
_cell.length_c   1.000
_cell.angle_alpha   90.00
_cell.angle_beta   90.00
_cell.angle_gamma   90.00
#
_symmetry.space_group_name_H-M   'P 1'
#
loop_
_entity.id
_entity.type
_entity.pdbx_description
1 polymer ?
#
loop_
_entity_poly.entity_id
_entity_poly.type
_entity_poly.pdbx_seq_one_letter_code
_entity_poly.pdbx_strand_id
1 'polypeptide(L)'
;MPATILTVTPSGHVAGKELLVPSGPEGICYDHVQDWLTPRLKAKKQVKDVSAQVLVKGIKQWAAYDERVGGKTQRTVFKIT
;
A
#
# COMPACT_ATOMS: atom_id res chain seq x y z
N MET A 1 3.49 6.66 -13.38
CA MET A 1 2.09 6.26 -13.12
C MET A 1 1.77 6.73 -11.72
N PRO A 2 0.77 7.61 -11.58
CA PRO A 2 0.38 8.16 -10.29
C PRO A 2 -0.03 7.07 -9.32
N ALA A 3 0.31 7.30 -8.05
CA ALA A 3 0.08 6.39 -6.94
C ALA A 3 -0.69 7.12 -5.83
N THR A 4 -1.96 6.81 -5.68
CA THR A 4 -2.84 7.41 -4.67
C THR A 4 -2.95 6.52 -3.46
N ILE A 5 -2.69 7.05 -2.26
CA ILE A 5 -2.89 6.30 -1.02
C ILE A 5 -4.36 5.92 -0.88
N LEU A 6 -4.62 4.66 -0.54
CA LEU A 6 -5.97 4.18 -0.23
C LEU A 6 -6.09 3.81 1.24
N THR A 7 -7.18 4.27 1.84
CA THR A 7 -7.64 3.76 3.13
C THR A 7 -8.36 2.45 2.89
N VAL A 8 -7.78 1.34 3.34
CA VAL A 8 -8.34 -0.01 3.15
C VAL A 8 -8.56 -0.71 4.47
N THR A 9 -9.61 -1.54 4.53
CA THR A 9 -9.90 -2.43 5.65
C THR A 9 -9.70 -3.88 5.19
N PRO A 10 -9.01 -4.72 5.97
CA PRO A 10 -8.89 -6.14 5.67
C PRO A 10 -10.25 -6.83 5.76
N SER A 11 -10.60 -7.59 4.72
CA SER A 11 -11.91 -8.24 4.54
C SER A 11 -11.80 -9.75 4.40
N GLY A 12 -10.67 -10.34 4.80
CA GLY A 12 -10.40 -11.78 4.75
C GLY A 12 -9.29 -12.14 3.77
N HIS A 13 -9.28 -13.39 3.29
CA HIS A 13 -8.29 -13.90 2.33
C HIS A 13 -8.99 -14.46 1.09
N VAL A 14 -8.45 -14.16 -0.09
CA VAL A 14 -8.91 -14.70 -1.37
C VAL A 14 -7.70 -15.32 -2.07
N ALA A 15 -7.80 -16.59 -2.43
CA ALA A 15 -6.73 -17.34 -3.10
C ALA A 15 -5.37 -17.26 -2.36
N GLY A 16 -5.39 -17.29 -1.02
CA GLY A 16 -4.18 -17.21 -0.18
C GLY A 16 -3.57 -15.80 -0.06
N LYS A 17 -4.20 -14.78 -0.66
CA LYS A 17 -3.80 -13.37 -0.54
C LYS A 17 -4.77 -12.62 0.36
N GLU A 18 -4.29 -11.66 1.12
CA GLU A 18 -5.13 -10.83 1.99
C GLU A 18 -5.97 -9.88 1.14
N LEU A 19 -7.30 -9.95 1.29
CA LEU A 19 -8.23 -9.08 0.58
C LEU A 19 -8.41 -7.78 1.36
N LEU A 20 -8.01 -6.68 0.74
CA LEU A 20 -8.16 -5.34 1.24
C LEU A 20 -9.30 -4.65 0.49
N VAL A 21 -10.25 -4.07 1.22
CA VAL A 21 -11.37 -3.34 0.65
C VAL A 21 -11.19 -1.86 0.93
N PRO A 22 -11.17 -0.99 -0.09
CA PRO A 22 -11.18 0.46 0.10
C PRO A 22 -12.41 0.86 0.93
N SER A 23 -12.18 1.45 2.10
CA SER A 23 -13.22 1.75 3.08
C SER A 23 -13.25 3.22 3.48
N GLY A 24 -12.27 4.01 3.04
CA GLY A 24 -12.18 5.43 3.33
C GLY A 24 -11.79 6.27 2.11
N PRO A 25 -11.70 7.60 2.30
CA PRO A 25 -11.32 8.51 1.22
C PRO A 25 -9.91 8.19 0.72
N GLU A 26 -9.69 8.51 -0.56
CA GLU A 26 -8.37 8.50 -1.18
C GLU A 26 -7.49 9.57 -0.49
N GLY A 27 -6.28 9.18 -0.12
CA GLY A 27 -5.32 10.04 0.55
C GLY A 27 -4.45 10.80 -0.43
N ILE A 28 -3.20 11.06 -0.02
CA ILE A 28 -2.23 11.78 -0.85
C ILE A 28 -2.00 11.02 -2.15
N CYS A 29 -2.07 11.75 -3.27
CA CYS A 29 -1.66 11.27 -4.58
C CYS A 29 -0.22 11.69 -4.85
N TYR A 30 0.62 10.72 -5.20
CA TYR A 30 1.99 10.93 -5.65
C TYR A 30 2.06 10.74 -7.16
N ASP A 31 2.92 11.48 -7.85
CA ASP A 31 3.16 11.30 -9.29
C ASP A 31 3.75 9.92 -9.58
N HIS A 32 4.59 9.41 -8.66
CA HIS A 32 5.11 8.06 -8.67
C HIS A 32 5.14 7.48 -7.25
N VAL A 33 4.93 6.16 -7.13
CA VAL A 33 5.12 5.44 -5.85
C VAL A 33 6.55 5.60 -5.29
N GLN A 34 7.51 5.86 -6.18
CA GLN A 34 8.90 6.17 -5.84
C GLN A 34 9.03 7.45 -5.03
N ASP A 35 8.14 8.44 -5.19
CA ASP A 35 8.17 9.68 -4.41
C ASP A 35 7.82 9.43 -2.94
N TRP A 36 7.04 8.38 -2.67
CA TRP A 36 6.75 7.92 -1.31
C TRP A 36 7.83 6.99 -0.75
N LEU A 37 8.41 6.11 -1.59
CA LEU A 37 9.46 5.14 -1.23
C LEU A 37 10.82 5.81 -0.99
N THR A 38 11.27 6.66 -1.90
CA THR A 38 12.61 7.30 -1.89
C THR A 38 12.93 8.01 -0.58
N PRO A 39 12.09 8.91 -0.03
CA PRO A 39 12.39 9.56 1.25
C PRO A 39 12.45 8.57 2.42
N ARG A 40 11.68 7.47 2.37
CA ARG A 40 11.70 6.41 3.41
C ARG A 40 12.97 5.58 3.36
N LEU A 41 13.38 5.20 2.16
CA LEU A 41 14.64 4.48 1.94
C LEU A 41 15.84 5.36 2.32
N LYS A 42 15.81 6.66 1.99
CA LYS A 42 16.82 7.64 2.44
C LYS A 42 16.87 7.77 3.97
N ALA A 43 15.70 7.73 4.62
CA ALA A 43 15.60 7.69 6.08
C ALA A 43 15.93 6.31 6.69
N LYS A 44 16.44 5.35 5.91
CA LYS A 44 16.76 3.98 6.32
C LYS A 44 15.59 3.24 6.98
N LYS A 45 14.35 3.59 6.63
CA LYS A 45 13.16 2.86 7.08
C LYS A 45 13.13 1.49 6.41
N GLN A 46 12.78 0.46 7.18
CA GLN A 46 12.48 -0.85 6.62
C GLN A 46 11.12 -0.81 5.94
N VAL A 47 11.12 -0.80 4.61
CA VAL A 47 9.92 -0.86 3.78
C VAL A 47 9.99 -2.13 2.95
N LYS A 48 8.93 -2.94 2.98
CA LYS A 48 8.83 -4.21 2.25
C LYS A 48 7.66 -4.17 1.29
N ASP A 49 7.89 -4.55 0.05
CA ASP A 49 6.80 -4.74 -0.92
C ASP A 49 6.01 -6.01 -0.59
N VAL A 50 4.70 -5.85 -0.39
CA VAL A 50 3.75 -6.92 -0.13
C VAL A 50 2.60 -6.91 -1.15
N SER A 51 2.79 -6.23 -2.28
CA SER A 51 1.78 -6.08 -3.34
C SER A 51 1.32 -7.44 -3.87
N ALA A 52 2.23 -8.42 -3.93
CA ALA A 52 1.93 -9.78 -4.37
C ALA A 52 1.10 -10.60 -3.35
N GLN A 53 1.10 -10.21 -2.07
CA GLN A 53 0.43 -10.91 -0.98
C GLN A 53 -0.95 -10.33 -0.67
N VAL A 54 -1.29 -9.18 -1.25
CA VAL A 54 -2.57 -8.52 -1.02
C VAL A 54 -3.33 -8.37 -2.34
N LEU A 55 -4.66 -8.38 -2.23
CA LEU A 55 -5.58 -8.09 -3.32
C LEU A 55 -6.44 -6.90 -2.90
N VAL A 56 -6.54 -5.87 -3.74
CA VAL A 56 -7.40 -4.73 -3.43
C VAL A 56 -8.68 -4.84 -4.25
N LYS A 57 -9.83 -4.97 -3.56
CA LYS A 57 -11.12 -5.13 -4.22
C LYS A 57 -11.45 -3.91 -5.08
N GLY A 58 -11.78 -4.14 -6.35
CA GLY A 58 -12.21 -3.08 -7.28
C GLY A 58 -11.08 -2.23 -7.87
N ILE A 59 -9.82 -2.55 -7.57
CA ILE A 59 -8.66 -1.83 -8.10
C ILE A 59 -7.91 -2.75 -9.07
N LYS A 60 -7.71 -2.30 -10.31
CA LYS A 60 -7.02 -3.08 -11.34
C LYS A 60 -5.53 -3.21 -11.07
N GLN A 61 -4.91 -2.14 -10.60
CA GLN A 61 -3.48 -2.08 -10.33
C GLN A 61 -3.26 -1.38 -8.99
N TRP A 62 -2.55 -2.04 -8.09
CA TRP A 62 -2.23 -1.52 -6.77
C TRP A 62 -0.78 -1.83 -6.42
N ALA A 63 -0.25 -1.08 -5.46
CA ALA A 63 0.99 -1.41 -4.79
C ALA A 63 0.76 -1.38 -3.28
N ALA A 64 1.36 -2.29 -2.53
CA ALA A 64 1.24 -2.34 -1.09
C ALA A 64 2.60 -2.50 -0.45
N TYR A 65 2.86 -1.67 0.56
CA TYR A 65 4.12 -1.63 1.28
C TYR A 65 3.89 -1.74 2.77
N ASP A 66 4.63 -2.63 3.41
CA ASP A 66 4.70 -2.74 4.86
C ASP A 66 5.94 -1.98 5.33
N GLU A 67 5.74 -0.95 6.16
CA GLU A 67 6.83 -0.22 6.82
C GLU A 67 6.88 -0.52 8.32
N ARG A 68 8.09 -0.64 8.88
CA ARG A 68 8.26 -0.84 10.33
C ARG A 68 8.39 0.51 11.04
N VAL A 69 7.38 0.90 11.80
CA VAL A 69 7.34 2.17 12.56
C VAL A 69 7.13 1.85 14.03
N GLY A 70 8.08 2.23 14.89
CA GLY A 70 7.98 2.02 16.34
C GLY A 70 7.79 0.56 16.76
N GLY A 71 8.38 -0.39 16.01
CA GLY A 71 8.25 -1.83 16.27
C GLY A 71 6.99 -2.49 15.70
N LYS A 72 6.02 -1.70 15.19
CA LYS A 72 4.81 -2.20 14.52
C LYS A 72 4.96 -2.16 13.01
N THR A 73 4.31 -3.09 12.32
CA THR A 73 4.19 -3.08 10.86
C THR A 73 2.99 -2.23 10.48
N GLN A 74 3.22 -1.16 9.72
CA GLN A 74 2.20 -0.31 9.15
C GLN A 74 2.10 -0.57 7.65
N ARG A 75 0.93 -0.99 7.18
CA ARG A 75 0.68 -1.22 5.76
C ARG A 75 0.15 0.03 5.09
N THR A 76 0.76 0.40 3.97
CA THR A 76 0.27 1.47 3.09
C THR A 76 -0.06 0.87 1.73
N VAL A 77 -1.26 1.15 1.23
CA VAL A 77 -1.73 0.65 -0.06
C VAL A 77 -1.94 1.83 -1.00
N PHE A 78 -1.55 1.64 -2.26
CA PHE A 78 -1.64 2.61 -3.32
C PHE A 78 -2.51 2.07 -4.44
N LYS A 79 -3.41 2.91 -4.94
CA LYS A 79 -4.06 2.75 -6.24
C LYS A 79 -3.11 3.27 -7.30
N ILE A 80 -2.80 2.44 -8.28
CA ILE A 80 -2.04 2.85 -9.45
C ILE A 80 -3.03 3.07 -10.59
N THR A 81 -3.00 4.27 -11.15
CA THR A 81 -3.86 4.68 -12.29
C THR A 81 -3.05 4.90 -13.55
#